data_AF-A0A9D5Y7Z5-F1
#
_entry.id   AF-A0A9D5Y7Z5-F1
#
_cell.length_a   1.000
_cell.length_b   1.000
_cell.length_c   1.000
_cell.angle_alpha   90.00
_cell.angle_beta   90.00
_cell.angle_gamma   90.00
#
_symmetry.space_group_name_H-M   'P 1'
#
loop_
_entity.id
_entity.type
_entity.pdbx_description
1 polymer ?
#
loop_
_entity_poly.entity_id
_entity_poly.type
_entity_poly.pdbx_seq_one_letter_code
_entity_poly.pdbx_strand_id
1 'polypeptide(L)'
;MKNTGKCPKCGCKEIILAKGMLYTSAAGNNIQLGSGFRLAGARVDRYICCACGFSEEWIKSDDLPLLIEECRSHRKVTMTPLSFHHVDDNGHPSSLKSRFRPHINDE
;
A
#
# COMPACT_ATOMS: atom_id res chain seq x y z
N MET A 1 11.31 -13.62 -4.21
CA MET A 1 12.73 -13.45 -3.83
C MET A 1 12.99 -13.95 -2.43
N LYS A 2 12.31 -13.47 -1.38
CA LYS A 2 12.58 -13.90 0.02
C LYS A 2 12.55 -15.43 0.20
N ASN A 3 11.49 -16.09 -0.26
CA ASN A 3 11.29 -17.53 -0.04
C ASN A 3 11.96 -18.40 -1.11
N THR A 4 12.13 -17.86 -2.33
CA THR A 4 12.57 -18.64 -3.49
C THR A 4 14.04 -18.44 -3.87
N GLY A 5 14.69 -17.38 -3.35
CA GLY A 5 16.02 -16.95 -3.77
C GLY A 5 16.12 -16.54 -5.25
N LYS A 6 14.99 -16.34 -5.92
CA LYS A 6 14.91 -16.00 -7.35
C LYS A 6 13.96 -14.83 -7.59
N CYS A 7 14.31 -13.98 -8.56
CA CYS A 7 13.42 -12.94 -9.07
C CYS A 7 12.21 -13.59 -9.78
N PRO A 8 10.96 -13.26 -9.41
CA PRO A 8 9.78 -13.81 -10.07
C PRO A 8 9.54 -13.25 -11.48
N LYS A 9 10.26 -12.18 -11.86
CA LYS A 9 10.12 -11.53 -13.17
C LYS A 9 11.09 -12.06 -14.23
N CYS A 10 12.35 -12.30 -13.86
CA CYS A 10 13.40 -12.70 -14.80
C CYS A 10 14.16 -13.98 -14.39
N GLY A 11 13.87 -14.57 -13.23
CA GLY A 11 14.53 -15.78 -12.75
C GLY A 11 15.95 -15.58 -12.19
N CYS A 12 16.51 -14.36 -12.25
CA CYS A 12 17.83 -14.04 -11.71
C CYS A 12 17.94 -14.40 -10.21
N LYS A 13 19.13 -14.89 -9.80
CA LYS A 13 19.46 -15.27 -8.41
C LYS A 13 20.29 -14.22 -7.68
N GLU A 14 20.83 -13.24 -8.40
CA GLU A 14 21.61 -12.16 -7.81
C GLU A 14 20.65 -11.10 -7.24
N ILE A 15 20.53 -11.11 -5.91
CA ILE A 15 19.52 -10.35 -5.17
C ILE A 15 20.22 -9.59 -4.04
N ILE A 16 20.00 -8.28 -3.97
CA ILE A 16 20.43 -7.42 -2.87
C ILE A 16 19.30 -7.34 -1.83
N LEU A 17 19.65 -7.37 -0.54
CA LEU A 17 18.74 -7.13 0.56
C LEU A 17 19.01 -5.76 1.19
N ALA A 18 18.07 -4.83 1.03
CA ALA A 18 18.02 -3.60 1.81
C ALA A 18 17.17 -3.84 3.07
N LYS A 19 17.81 -3.89 4.24
CA LYS A 19 17.12 -4.13 5.51
C LYS A 19 16.28 -2.92 5.92
N GLY A 20 15.06 -3.18 6.36
CA GLY A 20 14.19 -2.18 6.97
C GLY A 20 14.72 -1.74 8.32
N MET A 21 14.77 -0.42 8.54
CA MET A 21 15.19 0.21 9.78
C MET A 21 14.23 1.35 10.12
N LEU A 22 14.04 1.61 11.40
CA LEU A 22 13.33 2.79 11.90
C LEU A 22 14.39 3.80 12.33
N TYR A 23 14.59 4.85 11.56
CA TYR A 23 15.35 6.01 12.03
C TYR A 23 14.41 7.15 12.40
N THR A 24 14.88 8.01 13.30
CA THR A 24 14.18 9.19 13.82
C THR A 24 13.85 10.25 12.75
N SER A 25 14.35 10.09 11.52
CA SER A 25 14.30 11.11 10.46
C SER A 25 13.58 10.66 9.18
N ALA A 26 12.59 9.75 9.27
CA ALA A 26 11.93 9.14 8.09
C ALA A 26 12.89 8.50 7.08
N ALA A 27 14.15 8.29 7.49
CA ALA A 27 15.16 7.61 6.70
C ALA A 27 15.01 6.10 6.94
N GLY A 28 15.01 5.34 5.85
CA GLY A 28 14.88 3.89 5.90
C GLY A 28 13.70 3.41 5.08
N ASN A 29 13.62 2.09 4.92
CA ASN A 29 12.50 1.45 4.25
C ASN A 29 11.49 1.00 5.30
N ASN A 30 10.50 1.86 5.55
CA ASN A 30 9.46 1.66 6.55
C ASN A 30 8.11 2.20 6.07
N ILE A 31 7.04 1.71 6.69
CA ILE A 31 5.70 2.29 6.57
C ILE A 31 5.50 3.13 7.82
N GLN A 32 5.34 4.43 7.66
CA GLN A 32 5.01 5.34 8.75
C GLN A 32 3.56 5.10 9.19
N LEU A 33 3.32 5.04 10.51
CA LEU A 33 2.00 4.78 11.09
C LEU A 33 1.62 5.93 12.02
N GLY A 34 0.38 6.42 11.89
CA GLY A 34 -0.18 7.52 12.68
C GLY A 34 0.23 8.94 12.25
N SER A 35 -0.56 9.92 12.69
CA SER A 35 -0.30 11.36 12.62
C SER A 35 0.09 11.89 14.02
N GLY A 36 1.37 12.23 14.24
CA GLY A 36 1.87 12.85 15.47
C GLY A 36 3.20 12.30 16.03
N PHE A 37 3.54 12.67 17.27
CA PHE A 37 4.82 12.43 17.98
C PHE A 37 5.17 10.94 18.25
N ARG A 38 4.30 10.00 17.89
CA ARG A 38 4.63 8.57 17.97
C ARG A 38 5.46 8.20 16.76
N LEU A 39 6.76 7.99 16.97
CA LEU A 39 7.68 7.39 16.01
C LEU A 39 7.35 5.88 15.85
N ALA A 40 6.11 5.57 15.46
CA ALA A 40 5.64 4.22 15.20
C ALA A 40 5.70 3.99 13.69
N GLY A 41 6.42 2.95 13.28
CA GLY A 41 6.49 2.57 11.88
C GLY A 41 6.78 1.08 11.76
N ALA A 42 6.30 0.48 10.69
CA ALA A 42 6.59 -0.91 10.38
C ALA A 42 7.83 -1.00 9.50
N ARG A 43 8.81 -1.80 9.91
CA ARG A 43 10.05 -2.03 9.14
C ARG A 43 9.74 -2.88 7.92
N VAL A 44 10.30 -2.50 6.78
CA VAL A 44 10.13 -3.19 5.51
C VAL A 44 11.48 -3.58 4.94
N ASP A 45 11.76 -4.88 4.93
CA ASP A 45 12.90 -5.42 4.18
C ASP A 45 12.57 -5.40 2.68
N ARG A 46 13.51 -4.96 1.84
CA ARG A 46 13.36 -4.93 0.38
C ARG A 46 14.42 -5.80 -0.28
N TYR A 47 13.96 -6.81 -1.00
CA TYR A 47 14.78 -7.65 -1.87
C TYR A 47 14.78 -7.02 -3.26
N ILE A 48 15.93 -6.87 -3.89
CA ILE A 48 16.09 -6.17 -5.17
C ILE A 48 16.84 -7.09 -6.15
N CYS A 49 16.24 -7.33 -7.32
CA CYS A 49 16.87 -8.09 -8.39
C CYS A 49 17.92 -7.24 -9.12
N CYS A 50 19.16 -7.71 -9.18
CA CYS A 50 20.25 -6.97 -9.84
C CYS A 50 20.14 -6.94 -11.37
N ALA A 51 19.38 -7.88 -11.95
CA ALA A 51 19.23 -7.97 -13.40
C ALA A 51 18.10 -7.10 -13.98
N CYS A 52 16.98 -6.95 -13.28
CA CYS A 52 15.80 -6.25 -13.82
C CYS A 52 15.23 -5.14 -12.91
N GLY A 53 15.84 -4.91 -11.75
CA GLY A 53 15.39 -3.87 -10.81
C GLY A 53 14.09 -4.18 -10.08
N PHE A 54 13.44 -5.33 -10.33
CA PHE A 54 12.24 -5.73 -9.59
C PHE A 54 12.55 -5.82 -8.09
N SER A 55 11.71 -5.17 -7.28
CA SER A 55 11.80 -5.20 -5.82
C SER A 55 10.61 -5.94 -5.20
N GLU A 56 10.88 -6.80 -4.22
CA GLU A 56 9.88 -7.46 -3.38
C GLU A 56 10.05 -6.99 -1.94
N GLU A 57 8.97 -6.54 -1.32
CA GLU A 57 8.98 -5.96 0.02
C GLU A 57 8.38 -6.91 1.05
N TRP A 58 8.92 -6.88 2.27
CA TRP A 58 8.49 -7.74 3.37
C TRP A 58 8.43 -6.97 4.68
N ILE A 59 7.22 -6.84 5.24
CA ILE A 59 7.01 -6.26 6.56
C ILE A 59 7.53 -7.24 7.62
N LYS A 60 8.25 -6.74 8.63
CA LYS A 60 8.68 -7.57 9.75
C LYS A 60 7.47 -8.06 10.55
N SER A 61 7.47 -9.35 10.89
CA SER A 61 6.33 -10.00 11.55
C SER A 61 5.94 -9.30 12.86
N ASP A 62 6.92 -8.81 13.62
CA ASP A 62 6.70 -8.10 14.88
C ASP A 62 5.95 -6.77 14.70
N ASP A 63 6.02 -6.18 13.50
CA ASP A 63 5.41 -4.90 13.18
C ASP A 63 4.04 -5.06 12.48
N LEU A 64 3.66 -6.29 12.10
CA LEU A 64 2.36 -6.58 11.46
C LEU A 64 1.14 -6.27 12.34
N PRO A 65 1.12 -6.59 13.65
CA PRO A 65 -0.04 -6.27 14.49
C PRO A 65 -0.36 -4.78 14.52
N LEU A 66 0.68 -3.95 14.67
CA LEU A 66 0.60 -2.49 14.64
C LEU A 66 0.02 -1.99 13.31
N LEU A 67 0.52 -2.52 12.19
CA LEU A 67 0.05 -2.14 10.85
C LEU A 67 -1.41 -2.55 10.61
N ILE A 68 -1.81 -3.74 11.07
CA ILE A 68 -3.19 -4.23 10.97
C ILE A 68 -4.14 -3.36 11.80
N GLU A 69 -3.73 -2.96 13.01
CA GLU A 69 -4.51 -2.06 13.86
C GLU A 69 -4.71 -0.69 13.20
N GLU A 70 -3.63 -0.08 12.68
CA GLU A 70 -3.69 1.19 11.96
C GLU A 70 -4.57 1.10 10.69
N CYS A 71 -4.43 0.05 9.88
CA CYS A 71 -5.31 -0.11 8.71
C CYS A 71 -6.79 -0.26 9.08
N ARG A 72 -7.11 -0.77 10.27
CA ARG A 72 -8.49 -0.89 10.75
C ARG A 72 -9.07 0.45 11.19
N SER A 73 -8.27 1.35 11.77
CA SER A 73 -8.73 2.70 12.17
C SER A 73 -9.06 3.57 10.96
N HIS A 74 -8.31 3.44 9.86
CA HIS A 74 -8.56 4.16 8.59
C HIS A 74 -9.69 3.55 7.74
N ARG A 75 -10.17 2.34 8.08
CA ARG A 75 -11.24 1.65 7.34
C ARG A 75 -12.65 2.08 7.74
N LYS A 76 -12.83 3.23 8.41
CA LYS A 76 -14.12 3.94 8.42
C LYS A 76 -14.32 4.69 7.10
N VAL A 77 -14.24 3.98 5.98
CA VAL A 77 -14.77 4.50 4.71
C VAL A 77 -16.28 4.43 4.83
N THR A 78 -16.92 5.50 5.27
CA THR A 78 -18.37 5.63 5.15
C THR A 78 -18.68 5.66 3.66
N MET A 79 -19.35 4.62 3.17
CA MET A 79 -19.95 4.66 1.83
C MET A 79 -21.10 5.65 1.84
N THR A 80 -20.82 6.93 1.63
CA THR A 80 -21.87 7.88 1.26
C THR A 80 -22.25 7.58 -0.19
N PRO A 81 -23.52 7.24 -0.47
CA PRO A 81 -23.96 7.09 -1.84
C PRO A 81 -23.86 8.46 -2.52
N LEU A 82 -22.90 8.64 -3.43
CA LEU A 82 -22.96 9.77 -4.36
C LEU A 82 -24.07 9.46 -5.37
N SER A 83 -25.18 10.17 -5.27
CA SER A 83 -26.21 10.21 -6.31
C SER A 83 -25.67 10.98 -7.51
N PHE A 84 -25.04 10.27 -8.45
CA PHE A 84 -24.80 10.83 -9.78
C PHE A 84 -26.06 10.66 -10.63
N HIS A 85 -26.63 11.78 -11.05
CA HIS A 85 -27.52 11.78 -12.21
C HIS A 85 -26.64 11.66 -13.45
N HIS A 86 -26.52 10.45 -14.00
CA HIS A 86 -25.85 10.26 -15.28
C HIS A 86 -26.80 10.69 -16.39
N VAL A 87 -26.47 11.82 -17.01
CA VAL A 87 -27.23 12.41 -18.10
C VAL A 87 -26.55 11.98 -19.41
N ASP A 88 -27.30 11.44 -20.37
CA ASP A 88 -26.76 11.10 -21.69
C ASP A 88 -26.33 12.34 -22.49
N ASP A 89 -25.68 12.14 -23.62
CA ASP A 89 -25.21 13.22 -24.51
C ASP A 89 -26.35 14.13 -25.02
N ASN A 90 -27.62 13.76 -24.76
CA ASN A 90 -28.82 14.50 -25.12
C ASN A 90 -29.59 15.05 -23.90
N GLY A 91 -29.02 15.03 -22.69
CA GLY A 91 -29.65 15.62 -21.52
C GLY A 91 -30.64 14.74 -20.75
N HIS A 92 -30.74 13.44 -21.03
CA HIS A 92 -31.70 12.54 -20.36
C HIS A 92 -31.06 11.62 -19.30
N PRO A 93 -31.70 11.41 -18.13
CA PRO A 93 -31.19 10.52 -17.10
C PRO A 93 -31.19 9.07 -17.58
N SER A 94 -29.99 8.49 -17.74
CA SER A 94 -29.81 7.13 -18.21
C SER A 94 -29.87 6.15 -17.03
N SER A 95 -30.76 5.15 -17.11
CA SER A 95 -30.78 4.07 -16.13
C SER A 95 -29.70 3.05 -16.50
N LEU A 96 -28.63 2.89 -15.71
CA LEU A 96 -27.97 1.59 -15.49
C LEU A 96 -26.82 1.61 -14.47
N LYS A 97 -27.00 0.71 -13.49
CA LYS A 97 -26.04 -0.05 -12.64
C LYS A 97 -24.78 0.65 -12.14
N SER A 98 -24.81 0.93 -10.84
CA SER A 98 -23.71 1.39 -9.98
C SER A 98 -22.38 0.69 -10.26
N ARG A 99 -21.46 1.38 -10.92
CA ARG A 99 -20.04 1.07 -10.85
C ARG A 99 -19.49 1.74 -9.60
N PHE A 100 -19.10 0.93 -8.63
CA PHE A 100 -18.38 1.40 -7.46
C PHE A 100 -16.94 1.75 -7.85
N ARG A 101 -16.58 3.03 -7.80
CA ARG A 101 -15.18 3.45 -7.74
C ARG A 101 -14.84 3.75 -6.28
N PRO A 102 -13.79 3.15 -5.71
CA PRO A 102 -13.28 3.63 -4.43
C PRO A 102 -12.72 5.04 -4.64
N HIS A 103 -13.24 6.00 -3.87
CA HIS A 103 -12.67 7.34 -3.72
C HIS A 103 -11.89 7.33 -2.41
N ILE A 104 -10.61 7.67 -2.46
CA ILE A 104 -9.79 7.91 -1.27
C ILE A 104 -10.03 9.38 -0.91
N ASN A 105 -10.52 9.64 0.29
CA ASN A 105 -10.61 11.01 0.79
C ASN A 105 -9.22 11.37 1.29
N ASP A 106 -8.53 12.24 0.57
CA ASP A 106 -7.32 12.90 1.05
C ASP A 106 -7.79 14.12 1.87
N GLU A 107 -7.59 14.07 3.20
CA GLU A 107 -7.59 15.26 4.08
C GLU A 107 -6.18 15.83 4.20
#